data_AF-A0A542SL53-F1
#
_entry.id   AF-A0A542SL53-F1
#
_cell.length_a   1.000
_cell.length_b   1.000
_cell.length_c   1.000
_cell.angle_alpha   90.00
_cell.angle_beta   90.00
_cell.angle_gamma   90.00
#
_symmetry.space_group_name_H-M   'P 1'
#
loop_
_entity.id
_entity.type
_entity.pdbx_description
1 polymer ?
#
loop_
_entity_poly.entity_id
_entity_poly.type
_entity_poly.pdbx_seq_one_letter_code
_entity_poly.pdbx_strand_id
1 'polypeptide(L)'
;MSDTITYNLAVANGKLDAEYEYWKLQLQGDLVLSAFPADLPRGDAPEKASHECVFPVAPDLATRLLQMSRGSTYSLYVLILAAVNVLLAKYSRSQEVVVGMPVFRQESKDGRHLNHLLLLRTSLEECGTFRDLVLSTKDTVTEANRYQNFPIRQALQLAGLRTEDEQVLVRTLVLHDQIHDTNIVQPGETHAQFIVQGKDEELQLMVRFDASLYTADAVERWMVHLERLLRIALFQPDRRLADLQLIDEEETNLILNQFNSTAGAYDQEETVHGLFEKMARAYPDAPAAIFDTQTLCYGELNEKAGQLARVLRTKGVGPDQPVGIMTDRSPEMIIGILAILKAGGAYLPIDPGYPKERIAYLLQDSQARLLLVKGALVDLPFAGETLDLEDECWYQGESILGVTSGPRHLAYVIYTSGSTGQPKGVMIEHHAVINRLQWMQKRYPLTEQDVILQKTPFSFDVSVWELFWWGMTGASAAFLGPGEEKNPQAIVEAVERWGVTVMHFVPSMLHLFLEAVESTESEKQLSSLRRVFTSGEALQVPQAHRCKRLLSQTELVNLYGPTEATVDVSFHD
;
A
#
# COMPACT_ATOMS: atom_id res chain seq x y z
N MET A 1 -15.87 -34.47 18.74
CA MET A 1 -16.89 -35.52 18.42
C MET A 1 -17.94 -35.70 19.52
N SER A 2 -17.63 -35.58 20.82
CA SER A 2 -18.64 -35.69 21.91
C SER A 2 -19.65 -34.53 21.93
N ASP A 3 -19.20 -33.31 21.63
CA ASP A 3 -20.03 -32.11 21.83
C ASP A 3 -21.08 -31.97 20.75
N THR A 4 -20.78 -32.39 19.51
CA THR A 4 -21.73 -32.43 18.40
C THR A 4 -22.86 -33.43 18.65
N ILE A 5 -22.55 -34.60 19.21
CA ILE A 5 -23.55 -35.63 19.53
C ILE A 5 -24.44 -35.15 20.69
N THR A 6 -23.84 -34.53 21.71
CA THR A 6 -24.57 -33.99 22.87
C THR A 6 -25.43 -32.78 22.48
N TYR A 7 -24.94 -31.91 21.59
CA TYR A 7 -25.70 -30.81 20.99
C TYR A 7 -26.89 -31.33 20.18
N ASN A 8 -26.67 -32.28 19.27
CA ASN A 8 -27.74 -32.85 18.45
C ASN A 8 -28.83 -33.53 19.31
N LEU A 9 -28.45 -34.14 20.44
CA LEU A 9 -29.39 -34.70 21.42
C LEU A 9 -30.12 -33.61 22.24
N ALA A 10 -29.47 -32.50 22.58
CA ALA A 10 -30.09 -31.38 23.30
C ALA A 10 -31.10 -30.62 22.41
N VAL A 11 -30.73 -30.40 21.14
CA VAL A 11 -31.59 -29.79 20.11
C VAL A 11 -32.78 -30.70 19.77
N ALA A 12 -32.56 -32.00 19.59
CA ALA A 12 -33.64 -32.96 19.32
C ALA A 12 -34.68 -33.06 20.45
N ASN A 13 -34.35 -32.58 21.66
CA ASN A 13 -35.23 -32.53 22.82
C ASN A 13 -35.81 -31.13 23.11
N GLY A 14 -35.62 -30.14 22.22
CA GLY A 14 -36.14 -28.78 22.37
C GLY A 14 -35.55 -27.98 23.54
N LYS A 15 -34.37 -28.38 24.05
CA LYS A 15 -33.76 -27.77 25.26
C LYS A 15 -32.93 -26.53 24.99
N LEU A 16 -32.73 -26.14 23.72
CA LEU A 16 -31.85 -25.03 23.32
C LEU A 16 -32.53 -24.04 22.34
N ASP A 17 -33.86 -24.09 22.20
CA ASP A 17 -34.57 -23.28 21.19
C ASP A 17 -34.48 -21.78 21.50
N ALA A 18 -34.54 -21.41 22.79
CA ALA A 18 -34.39 -20.02 23.23
C ALA A 18 -32.97 -19.49 23.00
N GLU A 19 -31.96 -20.31 23.31
CA GLU A 19 -30.56 -20.02 23.01
C GLU A 19 -30.35 -19.84 21.50
N TYR A 20 -30.88 -20.75 20.68
CA TYR A 20 -30.75 -20.70 19.23
C TYR A 20 -31.31 -19.39 18.65
N GLU A 21 -32.54 -19.01 19.02
CA GLU A 21 -33.16 -17.78 18.51
C GLU A 21 -32.42 -16.52 18.98
N TYR A 22 -31.93 -16.49 20.23
CA TYR A 22 -31.08 -15.40 20.70
C TYR A 22 -29.80 -15.27 19.87
N TRP A 23 -29.03 -16.36 19.71
CA TRP A 23 -27.75 -16.32 19.00
C TRP A 23 -27.93 -16.05 17.51
N LYS A 24 -29.01 -16.55 16.89
CA LYS A 24 -29.36 -16.23 15.50
C LYS A 24 -29.62 -14.74 15.31
N LEU A 25 -30.30 -14.08 16.26
CA LEU A 25 -30.53 -12.64 16.19
C LEU A 25 -29.25 -11.83 16.43
N GLN A 26 -28.44 -12.20 17.43
CA GLN A 26 -27.20 -11.48 17.74
C GLN A 26 -26.14 -11.62 16.64
N LEU A 27 -26.08 -12.81 16.02
CA LEU A 27 -25.07 -13.16 15.04
C LEU A 27 -25.54 -13.01 13.58
N GLN A 28 -26.59 -12.22 13.35
CA GLN A 28 -27.06 -11.93 11.99
C GLN A 28 -26.18 -10.88 11.29
N GLY A 29 -26.15 -10.94 9.96
CA GLY A 29 -25.40 -10.00 9.13
C GLY A 29 -23.98 -10.46 8.82
N ASP A 30 -23.19 -9.58 8.21
CA ASP A 30 -21.81 -9.86 7.84
C ASP A 30 -20.90 -9.58 9.05
N LEU A 31 -20.60 -10.64 9.81
CA LEU A 31 -19.78 -10.55 11.01
C LEU A 31 -18.34 -10.90 10.69
N VAL A 32 -17.42 -10.16 11.30
CA VAL A 32 -15.99 -10.44 11.22
C VAL A 32 -15.44 -10.51 12.64
N LEU A 33 -14.81 -11.65 12.98
CA LEU A 33 -14.09 -11.78 14.24
C LEU A 33 -13.01 -10.70 14.30
N SER A 34 -13.10 -9.84 15.31
CA SER A 34 -12.25 -8.66 15.41
C SER A 34 -10.87 -9.04 15.95
N ALA A 35 -9.84 -8.48 15.32
CA ALA A 35 -8.44 -8.67 15.70
C ALA A 35 -7.68 -7.37 15.56
N PHE A 36 -6.61 -7.24 16.34
CA PHE A 36 -5.62 -6.20 16.10
C PHE A 36 -4.87 -6.48 14.79
N PRO A 37 -4.44 -5.45 14.04
CA PRO A 37 -3.60 -5.61 12.87
C PRO A 37 -2.33 -6.40 13.22
N ALA A 38 -2.08 -7.49 12.50
CA ALA A 38 -0.83 -8.24 12.62
C ALA A 38 0.33 -7.36 12.12
N ASP A 39 1.42 -7.32 12.86
CA ASP A 39 2.65 -6.60 12.50
C ASP A 39 3.76 -7.54 12.01
N LEU A 40 3.47 -8.84 11.92
CA LEU A 40 4.31 -9.85 11.29
C LEU A 40 3.67 -10.41 10.01
N PRO A 41 4.48 -10.75 8.98
CA PRO A 41 3.97 -11.43 7.79
C PRO A 41 3.41 -12.81 8.15
N ARG A 42 2.25 -13.17 7.57
CA ARG A 42 1.68 -14.52 7.71
C ARG A 42 2.64 -15.53 7.06
N GLY A 43 3.28 -16.37 7.87
CA GLY A 43 4.02 -17.55 7.39
C GLY A 43 5.45 -17.73 7.92
N ASP A 44 6.05 -16.72 8.57
CA ASP A 44 7.46 -16.77 8.98
C ASP A 44 7.69 -17.22 10.44
N ALA A 45 6.62 -17.55 11.16
CA ALA A 45 6.75 -17.91 12.56
C ALA A 45 6.99 -19.41 12.76
N PRO A 46 8.02 -19.81 13.54
CA PRO A 46 8.08 -21.16 14.10
C PRO A 46 6.82 -21.38 14.96
N GLU A 47 6.28 -22.61 14.97
CA GLU A 47 5.16 -23.13 15.78
C GLU A 47 4.42 -22.09 16.65
N LYS A 48 3.12 -21.85 16.39
CA LYS A 48 2.16 -21.02 17.17
C LYS A 48 2.57 -20.82 18.65
N ALA A 49 3.52 -19.93 18.90
CA ALA A 49 4.15 -19.75 20.19
C ALA A 49 3.37 -18.67 20.92
N SER A 50 2.85 -18.99 22.09
CA SER A 50 2.17 -18.02 22.95
C SER A 50 3.21 -17.22 23.72
N HIS A 51 3.14 -15.89 23.63
CA HIS A 51 3.92 -14.98 24.47
C HIS A 51 2.99 -14.25 25.46
N GLU A 52 3.54 -13.78 26.58
CA GLU A 52 2.80 -13.07 27.62
C GLU A 52 3.54 -11.81 28.04
N CYS A 53 2.84 -10.67 28.08
CA CYS A 53 3.33 -9.41 28.63
C CYS A 53 2.42 -8.97 29.78
N VAL A 54 3.01 -8.53 30.89
CA VAL A 54 2.27 -8.09 32.10
C VAL A 54 2.51 -6.61 32.32
N PHE A 55 1.42 -5.86 32.50
CA PHE A 55 1.41 -4.42 32.62
C PHE A 55 0.76 -4.00 33.94
N PRO A 56 1.49 -3.32 34.85
CA PRO A 56 0.89 -2.79 36.07
C PRO A 56 -0.10 -1.68 35.75
N VAL A 57 -1.26 -1.67 36.39
CA VAL A 57 -2.19 -0.53 36.28
C VAL A 57 -1.74 0.57 37.22
N ALA A 58 -1.63 1.79 36.72
CA ALA A 58 -1.23 2.93 37.54
C ALA A 58 -2.16 3.10 38.77
N PRO A 59 -1.65 3.42 39.97
CA PRO A 59 -2.45 3.44 41.19
C PRO A 59 -3.70 4.32 41.15
N ASP A 60 -3.62 5.47 40.46
CA ASP A 60 -4.74 6.39 40.28
C ASP A 60 -5.85 5.78 39.40
N LEU A 61 -5.46 5.05 38.34
CA LEU A 61 -6.38 4.30 37.49
C LEU A 61 -6.99 3.11 38.21
N ALA A 62 -6.19 2.34 38.95
CA ALA A 62 -6.67 1.21 39.74
C ALA A 62 -7.74 1.67 40.75
N THR A 63 -7.44 2.75 41.48
CA THR A 63 -8.40 3.39 42.42
C THR A 63 -9.68 3.80 41.70
N ARG A 64 -9.57 4.45 40.54
CA ARG A 64 -10.73 4.91 39.78
C ARG A 64 -11.58 3.76 39.25
N LEU A 65 -10.94 2.71 38.74
CA LEU A 65 -11.59 1.48 38.27
C LEU A 65 -12.37 0.80 39.40
N LEU A 66 -11.76 0.65 40.59
CA LEU A 66 -12.41 0.08 41.78
C LEU A 66 -13.59 0.93 42.27
N GLN A 67 -13.46 2.26 42.25
CA GLN A 67 -14.55 3.16 42.61
C GLN A 67 -15.74 3.03 41.65
N MET A 68 -15.49 3.04 40.34
CA MET A 68 -16.53 2.90 39.32
C MET A 68 -17.16 1.51 39.32
N SER A 69 -16.38 0.47 39.62
CA SER A 69 -16.89 -0.91 39.76
C SER A 69 -17.56 -1.16 41.12
N ARG A 70 -17.46 -0.23 42.08
CA ARG A 70 -17.87 -0.41 43.49
C ARG A 70 -17.27 -1.67 44.13
N GLY A 71 -16.04 -2.02 43.75
CA GLY A 71 -15.34 -3.23 44.17
C GLY A 71 -15.88 -4.53 43.59
N SER A 72 -16.81 -4.48 42.61
CA SER A 72 -17.34 -5.68 41.95
C SER A 72 -16.39 -6.15 40.84
N THR A 73 -15.89 -7.39 40.96
CA THR A 73 -15.08 -8.07 39.93
C THR A 73 -15.78 -8.11 38.57
N TYR A 74 -17.10 -8.37 38.55
CA TYR A 74 -17.91 -8.37 37.33
C TYR A 74 -17.97 -6.97 36.68
N SER A 75 -18.18 -5.91 37.49
CA SER A 75 -18.27 -4.55 36.95
C SER A 75 -16.90 -4.06 36.47
N LEU A 76 -15.82 -4.47 37.13
CA LEU A 76 -14.45 -4.23 36.69
C LEU A 76 -14.18 -4.88 35.33
N TYR A 77 -14.57 -6.15 35.18
CA TYR A 77 -14.49 -6.86 33.91
C TYR A 77 -15.23 -6.10 32.77
N VAL A 78 -16.47 -5.67 33.01
CA VAL A 78 -17.26 -4.91 32.02
C VAL A 78 -16.57 -3.60 31.61
N LEU A 79 -15.96 -2.87 32.56
CA LEU A 79 -15.24 -1.63 32.26
C LEU A 79 -14.03 -1.88 31.34
N ILE A 80 -13.24 -2.92 31.63
CA ILE A 80 -12.08 -3.28 30.81
C ILE A 80 -12.51 -3.80 29.45
N LEU A 81 -13.54 -4.64 29.38
CA LEU A 81 -14.11 -5.12 28.12
C LEU A 81 -14.56 -3.96 27.23
N ALA A 82 -15.28 -2.97 27.78
CA ALA A 82 -15.68 -1.78 27.04
C ALA A 82 -14.47 -0.99 26.51
N ALA A 83 -13.42 -0.83 27.33
CA ALA A 83 -12.20 -0.14 26.90
C ALA A 83 -11.43 -0.90 25.81
N VAL A 84 -11.28 -2.22 25.93
CA VAL A 84 -10.66 -3.06 24.90
C VAL A 84 -11.46 -3.02 23.61
N ASN A 85 -12.80 -3.02 23.67
CA ASN A 85 -13.65 -2.88 22.48
C ASN A 85 -13.42 -1.54 21.76
N VAL A 86 -13.27 -0.44 22.49
CA VAL A 86 -12.93 0.87 21.89
C VAL A 86 -11.54 0.86 21.26
N LEU A 87 -10.55 0.30 21.96
CA LEU A 87 -9.21 0.17 21.42
C LEU A 87 -9.20 -0.65 20.12
N LEU A 88 -9.84 -1.82 20.14
CA LEU A 88 -9.93 -2.73 19.00
C LEU A 88 -10.68 -2.11 17.83
N ALA A 89 -11.76 -1.38 18.07
CA ALA A 89 -12.51 -0.64 17.05
C ALA A 89 -11.63 0.41 16.35
N LYS A 90 -10.83 1.16 17.12
CA LYS A 90 -9.89 2.17 16.57
C LYS A 90 -8.78 1.53 15.73
N TYR A 91 -8.20 0.42 16.19
CA TYR A 91 -7.15 -0.31 15.47
C TYR A 91 -7.65 -1.03 14.22
N SER A 92 -8.85 -1.61 14.28
CA SER A 92 -9.49 -2.28 13.14
C SER A 92 -10.21 -1.33 12.18
N ARG A 93 -10.33 -0.04 12.54
CA ARG A 93 -11.13 0.97 11.83
C ARG A 93 -12.58 0.55 11.62
N SER A 94 -13.11 -0.25 12.55
CA SER A 94 -14.49 -0.75 12.53
C SER A 94 -15.33 -0.05 13.59
N GLN A 95 -16.60 0.21 13.29
CA GLN A 95 -17.59 0.67 14.28
C GLN A 95 -18.26 -0.48 15.03
N GLU A 96 -18.02 -1.71 14.60
CA GLU A 96 -18.54 -2.90 15.24
C GLU A 96 -17.40 -3.87 15.55
N VAL A 97 -17.39 -4.42 16.76
CA VAL A 97 -16.40 -5.41 17.17
C VAL A 97 -17.06 -6.66 17.73
N VAL A 98 -16.44 -7.81 17.45
CA VAL A 98 -16.84 -9.13 17.94
C VAL A 98 -15.66 -9.73 18.69
N VAL A 99 -15.80 -9.83 20.01
CA VAL A 99 -14.78 -10.38 20.91
C VAL A 99 -15.30 -11.61 21.63
N GLY A 100 -14.39 -12.48 22.04
CA GLY A 100 -14.71 -13.62 22.88
C GLY A 100 -14.79 -13.26 24.36
N MET A 101 -15.55 -14.03 25.12
CA MET A 101 -15.52 -14.10 26.58
C MET A 101 -15.73 -15.55 27.02
N PRO A 102 -14.92 -16.11 27.94
CA PRO A 102 -15.26 -17.41 28.50
C PRO A 102 -16.49 -17.36 29.40
N VAL A 103 -17.19 -18.48 29.51
CA VAL A 103 -18.27 -18.60 30.49
C VAL A 103 -17.73 -18.39 31.92
N PHE A 104 -18.54 -17.78 32.79
CA PHE A 104 -18.13 -17.57 34.18
C PHE A 104 -17.87 -18.90 34.89
N ARG A 105 -16.88 -18.92 35.79
CA ARG A 105 -16.61 -20.06 36.67
C ARG A 105 -17.86 -20.34 37.50
N GLN A 106 -18.40 -21.55 37.38
CA GLN A 106 -19.49 -22.05 38.23
C GLN A 106 -18.97 -23.17 39.13
N GLU A 107 -19.41 -23.21 40.38
CA GLU A 107 -19.20 -24.34 41.28
C GLU A 107 -20.20 -25.48 40.94
N SER A 108 -20.13 -26.09 39.75
CA SER A 108 -21.04 -27.19 39.39
C SER A 108 -20.46 -28.56 39.74
N LYS A 109 -21.21 -29.36 40.51
CA LYS A 109 -20.86 -30.75 40.89
C LYS A 109 -20.98 -31.78 39.75
N ASP A 110 -21.67 -31.43 38.65
CA ASP A 110 -21.90 -32.31 37.51
C ASP A 110 -21.16 -31.80 36.27
N GLY A 111 -19.85 -32.07 36.23
CA GLY A 111 -18.95 -31.54 35.22
C GLY A 111 -19.28 -32.01 33.79
N ARG A 112 -19.84 -31.10 32.98
CA ARG A 112 -19.53 -30.85 31.56
C ARG A 112 -20.43 -29.75 31.01
N HIS A 113 -19.85 -28.58 30.74
CA HIS A 113 -20.56 -27.52 30.01
C HIS A 113 -20.50 -27.84 28.52
N LEU A 114 -21.61 -27.63 27.80
CA LEU A 114 -21.67 -27.78 26.34
C LEU A 114 -20.86 -26.71 25.61
N ASN A 115 -20.63 -25.58 26.27
CA ASN A 115 -19.93 -24.44 25.73
C ASN A 115 -18.96 -23.84 26.76
N HIS A 116 -17.88 -23.25 26.27
CA HIS A 116 -16.83 -22.64 27.09
C HIS A 116 -16.51 -21.19 26.68
N LEU A 117 -17.00 -20.72 25.52
CA LEU A 117 -16.76 -19.39 24.98
C LEU A 117 -18.04 -18.76 24.42
N LEU A 118 -18.21 -17.47 24.64
CA LEU A 118 -19.30 -16.66 24.13
C LEU A 118 -18.75 -15.60 23.17
N LEU A 119 -19.52 -15.28 22.13
CA LEU A 119 -19.23 -14.17 21.23
C LEU A 119 -20.00 -12.93 21.73
N LEU A 120 -19.29 -11.84 21.91
CA LEU A 120 -19.85 -10.56 22.31
C LEU A 120 -19.69 -9.58 21.15
N ARG A 121 -20.81 -9.27 20.51
CA ARG A 121 -20.91 -8.23 19.49
C ARG A 121 -21.14 -6.89 20.18
N THR A 122 -20.46 -5.84 19.72
CA THR A 122 -20.60 -4.49 20.27
C THR A 122 -20.55 -3.48 19.14
N SER A 123 -21.62 -2.69 19.03
CA SER A 123 -21.69 -1.53 18.13
C SER A 123 -21.28 -0.27 18.88
N LEU A 124 -20.22 0.38 18.42
CA LEU A 124 -19.76 1.66 18.98
C LEU A 124 -20.56 2.84 18.43
N GLU A 125 -21.14 2.72 17.24
CA GLU A 125 -21.96 3.78 16.64
C GLU A 125 -23.24 4.03 17.45
N GLU A 126 -23.81 2.97 18.02
CA GLU A 126 -24.97 3.05 18.92
C GLU A 126 -24.63 3.66 20.28
N CYS A 127 -23.33 3.79 20.61
CA CYS A 127 -22.85 4.31 21.88
C CYS A 127 -22.26 5.71 21.70
N GLY A 128 -22.96 6.75 22.17
CA GLY A 128 -22.46 8.12 22.07
C GLY A 128 -21.23 8.38 22.94
N THR A 129 -21.19 7.79 24.13
CA THR A 129 -20.18 8.04 25.17
C THR A 129 -19.63 6.74 25.76
N PHE A 130 -18.53 6.82 26.53
CA PHE A 130 -18.01 5.66 27.25
C PHE A 130 -18.99 5.14 28.32
N ARG A 131 -19.75 6.03 28.96
CA ARG A 131 -20.81 5.64 29.89
C ARG A 131 -21.86 4.75 29.21
N ASP A 132 -22.35 5.17 28.05
CA ASP A 132 -23.37 4.44 27.31
C ASP A 132 -22.84 3.06 26.89
N LEU A 133 -21.58 3.02 26.44
CA LEU A 133 -20.92 1.77 26.07
C LEU A 133 -20.83 0.80 27.24
N VAL A 134 -20.41 1.26 28.43
CA VAL A 134 -20.32 0.39 29.63
C VAL A 134 -21.67 -0.19 30.01
N LEU A 135 -22.76 0.59 29.90
CA LEU A 135 -24.12 0.11 30.14
C LEU A 135 -24.53 -0.94 29.10
N SER A 136 -24.30 -0.66 27.81
CA SER A 136 -24.57 -1.59 26.72
C SER A 136 -23.77 -2.89 26.84
N THR A 137 -22.47 -2.80 27.17
CA THR A 137 -21.60 -3.96 27.41
C THR A 137 -22.09 -4.79 28.59
N LYS A 138 -22.53 -4.16 29.68
CA LYS A 138 -23.11 -4.87 30.83
C LYS A 138 -24.35 -5.68 30.43
N ASP A 139 -25.26 -5.07 29.69
CA ASP A 139 -26.49 -5.71 29.24
C ASP A 139 -26.17 -6.87 28.28
N THR A 140 -25.25 -6.64 27.33
CA THR A 140 -24.75 -7.67 26.40
C THR A 140 -24.14 -8.87 27.12
N VAL A 141 -23.25 -8.64 28.09
CA VAL A 141 -22.63 -9.71 28.90
C VAL A 141 -23.69 -10.46 29.71
N THR A 142 -24.66 -9.76 30.29
CA THR A 142 -25.73 -10.36 31.10
C THR A 142 -26.62 -11.27 30.25
N GLU A 143 -27.07 -10.79 29.10
CA GLU A 143 -27.92 -11.55 28.18
C GLU A 143 -27.16 -12.72 27.55
N ALA A 144 -25.91 -12.53 27.10
CA ALA A 144 -25.10 -13.60 26.53
C ALA A 144 -24.89 -14.76 27.52
N ASN A 145 -24.68 -14.46 28.81
CA ASN A 145 -24.54 -15.49 29.84
C ASN A 145 -25.85 -16.24 30.11
N ARG A 146 -27.03 -15.62 29.94
CA ARG A 146 -28.32 -16.31 30.06
C ARG A 146 -28.45 -17.46 29.05
N TYR A 147 -27.85 -17.31 27.88
CA TYR A 147 -27.89 -18.28 26.77
C TYR A 147 -26.55 -18.99 26.56
N GLN A 148 -25.73 -19.11 27.61
CA GLN A 148 -24.35 -19.58 27.51
C GLN A 148 -24.18 -21.03 27.05
N ASN A 149 -25.22 -21.87 27.14
CA ASN A 149 -25.14 -23.31 26.82
C ASN A 149 -25.08 -23.60 25.31
N PHE A 150 -25.26 -22.58 24.46
CA PHE A 150 -25.15 -22.73 23.01
C PHE A 150 -23.68 -22.88 22.60
N PRO A 151 -23.28 -23.99 21.94
CA PRO A 151 -21.87 -24.21 21.69
C PRO A 151 -21.29 -23.27 20.62
N ILE A 152 -20.07 -22.79 20.90
CA ILE A 152 -19.37 -21.77 20.10
C ILE A 152 -19.23 -22.14 18.61
N ARG A 153 -18.98 -23.41 18.28
CA ARG A 153 -18.82 -23.82 16.87
C ARG A 153 -20.12 -23.65 16.07
N GLN A 154 -21.25 -23.88 16.71
CA GLN A 154 -22.57 -23.66 16.11
C GLN A 154 -22.89 -22.17 16.03
N ALA A 155 -22.46 -21.38 17.00
CA ALA A 155 -22.58 -19.91 16.94
C ALA A 155 -21.79 -19.35 15.74
N LEU A 156 -20.55 -19.79 15.54
CA LEU A 156 -19.72 -19.44 14.37
C LEU A 156 -20.38 -19.87 13.06
N GLN A 157 -20.93 -21.08 13.01
CA GLN A 157 -21.64 -21.57 11.84
C GLN A 157 -22.90 -20.74 11.53
N LEU A 158 -23.66 -20.33 12.55
CA LEU A 158 -24.82 -19.45 12.40
C LEU A 158 -24.44 -18.08 11.87
N ALA A 159 -23.31 -17.54 12.32
CA ALA A 159 -22.76 -16.27 11.86
C ALA A 159 -22.23 -16.30 10.42
N GLY A 160 -22.24 -17.46 9.74
CA GLY A 160 -21.62 -17.64 8.44
C GLY A 160 -20.09 -17.52 8.45
N LEU A 161 -19.49 -17.49 9.65
CA LEU A 161 -18.05 -17.35 9.84
C LEU A 161 -17.36 -18.66 9.45
N ARG A 162 -16.69 -18.65 8.31
CA ARG A 162 -15.71 -19.66 7.93
C ARG A 162 -14.34 -19.14 8.32
N THR A 163 -13.72 -19.71 9.34
CA THR A 163 -12.34 -19.37 9.68
C THR A 163 -11.42 -20.08 8.68
N GLU A 164 -10.44 -19.34 8.13
CA GLU A 164 -9.39 -19.92 7.26
C GLU A 164 -8.59 -21.01 8.01
N ASP A 165 -8.57 -20.91 9.34
CA ASP A 165 -8.02 -21.90 10.27
C ASP A 165 -9.17 -22.45 11.15
N GLU A 166 -9.49 -23.74 11.00
CA GLU A 166 -10.54 -24.42 11.79
C GLU A 166 -10.25 -24.45 13.31
N GLN A 167 -9.03 -24.13 13.72
CA GLN A 167 -8.62 -24.06 15.12
C GLN A 167 -8.98 -22.72 15.78
N VAL A 168 -8.99 -21.61 15.03
CA VAL A 168 -9.28 -20.29 15.63
C VAL A 168 -10.77 -20.17 15.91
N LEU A 169 -11.12 -20.03 17.20
CA LEU A 169 -12.52 -19.89 17.64
C LEU A 169 -12.93 -18.42 17.78
N VAL A 170 -12.01 -17.59 18.26
CA VAL A 170 -12.17 -16.14 18.47
C VAL A 170 -10.82 -15.50 18.27
N ARG A 171 -10.74 -14.28 17.74
CA ARG A 171 -9.42 -13.64 17.51
C ARG A 171 -8.94 -12.78 18.69
N THR A 172 -9.86 -12.13 19.39
CA THR A 172 -9.57 -11.36 20.61
C THR A 172 -10.47 -11.83 21.73
N LEU A 173 -9.89 -12.12 22.89
CA LEU A 173 -10.57 -12.63 24.08
C LEU A 173 -10.32 -11.65 25.24
N VAL A 174 -11.35 -11.34 26.03
CA VAL A 174 -11.19 -10.52 27.25
C VAL A 174 -11.66 -11.32 28.45
N LEU A 175 -10.83 -11.36 29.50
CA LEU A 175 -11.02 -12.20 30.68
C LEU A 175 -10.70 -11.47 31.98
N HIS A 176 -11.07 -12.10 33.09
CA HIS A 176 -10.64 -11.73 34.43
C HIS A 176 -10.41 -13.02 35.22
N ASP A 177 -9.23 -13.16 35.80
CA ASP A 177 -8.74 -14.38 36.47
C ASP A 177 -9.58 -14.91 37.65
N GLN A 178 -10.37 -14.05 38.30
CA GLN A 178 -11.22 -14.41 39.43
C GLN A 178 -12.56 -15.02 39.00
N ILE A 179 -13.08 -14.64 37.83
CA ILE A 179 -14.42 -15.06 37.35
C ILE A 179 -14.36 -15.93 36.09
N HIS A 180 -13.22 -16.01 35.40
CA HIS A 180 -13.03 -16.82 34.19
C HIS A 180 -11.87 -17.81 34.36
N ASP A 181 -11.93 -18.96 33.71
CA ASP A 181 -10.77 -19.84 33.54
C ASP A 181 -9.83 -19.26 32.46
N THR A 182 -8.60 -18.92 32.84
CA THR A 182 -7.60 -18.32 31.95
C THR A 182 -6.87 -19.34 31.09
N ASN A 183 -7.10 -20.64 31.30
CA ASN A 183 -6.50 -21.74 30.56
C ASN A 183 -7.52 -22.46 29.66
N ILE A 184 -8.69 -21.84 29.45
CA ILE A 184 -9.81 -22.45 28.71
C ILE A 184 -9.55 -22.56 27.20
N VAL A 185 -8.63 -21.76 26.66
CA VAL A 185 -8.29 -21.68 25.24
C VAL A 185 -6.84 -22.15 25.05
N GLN A 186 -6.62 -23.04 24.10
CA GLN A 186 -5.28 -23.55 23.76
C GLN A 186 -4.51 -22.55 22.89
N PRO A 187 -3.16 -22.59 22.90
CA PRO A 187 -2.36 -21.84 21.94
C PRO A 187 -2.84 -22.09 20.51
N GLY A 188 -3.09 -21.01 19.76
CA GLY A 188 -3.55 -21.09 18.38
C GLY A 188 -5.06 -21.07 18.16
N GLU A 189 -5.87 -21.12 19.22
CA GLU A 189 -7.33 -20.95 19.12
C GLU A 189 -7.77 -19.47 19.19
N THR A 190 -6.82 -18.56 19.51
CA THR A 190 -7.01 -17.11 19.54
C THR A 190 -5.72 -16.36 19.19
N HIS A 191 -5.85 -15.12 18.71
CA HIS A 191 -4.69 -14.28 18.39
C HIS A 191 -4.22 -13.48 19.61
N ALA A 192 -5.14 -12.96 20.44
CA ALA A 192 -4.81 -12.17 21.63
C ALA A 192 -5.84 -12.36 22.77
N GLN A 193 -5.36 -12.37 24.01
CA GLN A 193 -6.14 -12.50 25.25
C GLN A 193 -5.75 -11.38 26.22
N PHE A 194 -6.71 -10.52 26.57
CA PHE A 194 -6.56 -9.48 27.59
C PHE A 194 -7.10 -10.02 28.91
N ILE A 195 -6.23 -10.18 29.91
CA ILE A 195 -6.55 -10.81 31.19
C ILE A 195 -6.36 -9.78 32.30
N VAL A 196 -7.44 -9.44 32.98
CA VAL A 196 -7.40 -8.66 34.23
C VAL A 196 -6.98 -9.59 35.37
N GLN A 197 -5.95 -9.18 36.12
CA GLN A 197 -5.40 -9.93 37.25
C GLN A 197 -5.22 -9.06 38.48
N GLY A 198 -5.12 -9.72 39.64
CA GLY A 198 -4.86 -9.05 40.91
C GLY A 198 -6.12 -8.62 41.65
N LYS A 199 -5.93 -7.98 42.80
CA LYS A 199 -7.00 -7.52 43.67
C LYS A 199 -6.61 -6.17 44.27
N ASP A 200 -7.62 -5.36 44.58
CA ASP A 200 -7.44 -4.05 45.20
C ASP A 200 -6.46 -3.18 44.37
N GLU A 201 -5.49 -2.52 45.01
CA GLU A 201 -4.56 -1.59 44.32
C GLU A 201 -3.45 -2.29 43.51
N GLU A 202 -3.35 -3.62 43.57
CA GLU A 202 -2.36 -4.42 42.81
C GLU A 202 -2.91 -4.91 41.46
N LEU A 203 -3.80 -4.13 40.84
CA LEU A 203 -4.41 -4.49 39.56
C LEU A 203 -3.37 -4.55 38.43
N GLN A 204 -3.40 -5.61 37.64
CA GLN A 204 -2.54 -5.81 36.48
C GLN A 204 -3.37 -6.20 35.26
N LEU A 205 -2.89 -5.81 34.08
CA LEU A 205 -3.40 -6.25 32.79
C LEU A 205 -2.33 -7.10 32.13
N MET A 206 -2.65 -8.37 31.86
CA MET A 206 -1.78 -9.28 31.12
C MET A 206 -2.33 -9.46 29.71
N VAL A 207 -1.45 -9.43 28.72
CA VAL A 207 -1.80 -9.78 27.33
C VAL A 207 -1.05 -11.03 26.93
N ARG A 208 -1.79 -12.10 26.64
CA ARG A 208 -1.27 -13.33 26.02
C ARG A 208 -1.58 -13.29 24.53
N PHE A 209 -0.59 -13.51 23.66
CA PHE A 209 -0.77 -13.34 22.22
C PHE A 209 0.01 -14.35 21.39
N ASP A 210 -0.43 -14.53 20.16
CA ASP A 210 0.22 -15.36 19.15
C ASP A 210 1.45 -14.62 18.59
N ALA A 211 2.65 -15.09 18.96
CA ALA A 211 3.91 -14.50 18.53
C ALA A 211 4.20 -14.70 17.02
N SER A 212 3.34 -15.46 16.31
CA SER A 212 3.37 -15.50 14.84
C SER A 212 2.69 -14.31 14.18
N LEU A 213 1.84 -13.60 14.91
CA LEU A 213 1.05 -12.49 14.40
C LEU A 213 1.51 -11.16 14.99
N TYR A 214 1.96 -11.17 16.25
CA TYR A 214 2.24 -9.97 17.01
C TYR A 214 3.64 -9.93 17.62
N THR A 215 4.30 -8.77 17.58
CA THR A 215 5.51 -8.52 18.37
C THR A 215 5.19 -8.01 19.78
N ALA A 216 6.12 -8.17 20.73
CA ALA A 216 6.00 -7.59 22.06
C ALA A 216 5.83 -6.06 22.00
N ASP A 217 6.60 -5.38 21.16
CA ASP A 217 6.51 -3.93 20.96
C ASP A 217 5.12 -3.48 20.49
N ALA A 218 4.45 -4.25 19.62
CA ALA A 218 3.08 -3.95 19.22
C ALA A 218 2.11 -4.04 20.39
N VAL A 219 2.24 -5.08 21.20
CA VAL A 219 1.39 -5.30 22.37
C VAL A 219 1.64 -4.23 23.44
N GLU A 220 2.90 -3.83 23.66
CA GLU A 220 3.25 -2.71 24.52
C GLU A 220 2.58 -1.40 24.05
N ARG A 221 2.60 -1.11 22.74
CA ARG A 221 1.87 0.04 22.17
C ARG A 221 0.37 -0.04 22.43
N TRP A 222 -0.25 -1.20 22.25
CA TRP A 222 -1.68 -1.38 22.56
C TRP A 222 -1.99 -1.03 24.01
N MET A 223 -1.12 -1.44 24.94
CA MET A 223 -1.31 -1.21 26.37
C MET A 223 -1.07 0.25 26.77
N VAL A 224 -0.11 0.93 26.15
CA VAL A 224 0.05 2.39 26.29
C VAL A 224 -1.21 3.11 25.82
N HIS A 225 -1.76 2.73 24.65
CA HIS A 225 -2.99 3.31 24.12
C HIS A 225 -4.21 2.97 24.98
N LEU A 226 -4.29 1.75 25.53
CA LEU A 226 -5.35 1.33 26.45
C LEU A 226 -5.31 2.13 27.74
N GLU A 227 -4.14 2.36 28.32
CA GLU A 227 -3.98 3.16 29.53
C GLU A 227 -4.47 4.60 29.28
N ARG A 228 -4.03 5.23 28.20
CA ARG A 228 -4.47 6.60 27.83
C ARG A 228 -5.98 6.66 27.60
N LEU A 229 -6.52 5.66 26.90
CA LEU A 229 -7.95 5.53 26.68
C LEU A 229 -8.70 5.45 28.03
N LEU A 230 -8.27 4.58 28.95
CA LEU A 230 -8.86 4.44 30.29
C LEU A 230 -8.77 5.75 31.09
N ARG A 231 -7.65 6.48 31.00
CA ARG A 231 -7.50 7.81 31.64
C ARG A 231 -8.56 8.79 31.16
N ILE A 232 -8.83 8.87 29.86
CA ILE A 232 -9.85 9.79 29.36
C ILE A 232 -11.25 9.25 29.71
N ALA A 233 -11.50 7.98 29.44
CA ALA A 233 -12.80 7.34 29.55
C ALA A 233 -13.33 7.27 30.99
N LEU A 234 -12.47 7.03 31.99
CA LEU A 234 -12.89 6.90 33.39
C LEU A 234 -13.07 8.24 34.10
N PHE A 235 -12.32 9.27 33.69
CA PHE A 235 -12.39 10.61 34.29
C PHE A 235 -13.36 11.54 33.54
N GLN A 236 -13.63 11.28 32.26
CA GLN A 236 -14.59 12.01 31.41
C GLN A 236 -15.54 11.03 30.69
N PRO A 237 -16.36 10.26 31.43
CA PRO A 237 -17.16 9.17 30.85
C PRO A 237 -18.25 9.64 29.87
N ASP A 238 -18.63 10.92 29.93
CA ASP A 238 -19.63 11.55 29.07
C ASP A 238 -19.03 12.16 27.80
N ARG A 239 -17.70 12.04 27.61
CA ARG A 239 -17.03 12.45 26.37
C ARG A 239 -17.37 11.49 25.24
N ARG A 240 -17.51 12.01 24.03
CA ARG A 240 -17.83 11.20 22.85
C ARG A 240 -16.70 10.23 22.52
N LEU A 241 -17.04 8.99 22.17
CA LEU A 241 -16.06 7.97 21.77
C LEU A 241 -15.23 8.39 20.53
N ALA A 242 -15.84 9.16 19.63
CA ALA A 242 -15.17 9.70 18.45
C ALA A 242 -14.00 10.64 18.82
N ASP A 243 -14.12 11.39 19.91
CA ASP A 243 -13.18 12.43 20.34
C ASP A 243 -12.06 11.89 21.24
N LEU A 244 -12.04 10.57 21.52
CA LEU A 244 -10.99 9.90 22.26
C LEU A 244 -9.77 9.71 21.35
N GLN A 245 -8.70 10.46 21.64
CA GLN A 245 -7.41 10.36 20.97
C GLN A 245 -6.55 9.29 21.67
N LEU A 246 -6.00 8.37 20.88
CA LEU A 246 -5.12 7.29 21.36
C LEU A 246 -3.65 7.71 21.38
N ILE A 247 -3.26 8.44 20.34
CA ILE A 247 -1.88 8.92 20.17
C ILE A 247 -1.66 10.18 21.01
N ASP A 248 -0.47 10.29 21.59
CA ASP A 248 -0.06 11.48 22.34
C ASP A 248 0.69 12.48 21.45
N GLU A 249 1.22 13.53 22.07
CA GLU A 249 1.99 14.56 21.37
C GLU A 249 3.30 14.00 20.78
N GLU A 250 3.93 13.01 21.42
CA GLU A 250 5.16 12.41 20.94
C GLU A 250 4.90 11.57 19.68
N GLU A 251 3.90 10.69 19.69
CA GLU A 251 3.48 9.93 18.52
C GLU A 251 2.94 10.84 17.41
N THR A 252 2.20 11.90 17.76
CA THR A 252 1.74 12.90 16.80
C THR A 252 2.92 13.62 16.15
N ASN A 253 3.93 14.00 16.92
CA ASN A 253 5.15 14.63 16.41
C ASN A 253 5.97 13.67 15.54
N LEU A 254 6.07 12.40 15.92
CA LEU A 254 6.70 11.36 15.11
C LEU A 254 6.03 11.24 13.73
N ILE A 255 4.70 11.08 13.71
CA ILE A 255 3.93 10.84 12.48
C ILE A 255 3.87 12.09 11.61
N LEU A 256 3.57 13.26 12.19
CA LEU A 256 3.33 14.47 11.41
C LEU A 256 4.63 15.20 11.04
N ASN A 257 5.65 15.17 11.90
CA ASN A 257 6.86 15.97 11.69
C ASN A 257 8.09 15.11 11.39
N GLN A 258 8.39 14.08 12.19
CA GLN A 258 9.65 13.33 12.02
C GLN A 258 9.65 12.50 10.73
N PHE A 259 8.58 11.73 10.48
CA PHE A 259 8.43 10.97 9.23
C PHE A 259 8.38 11.88 7.99
N ASN A 260 7.88 13.11 8.14
CA ASN A 260 7.72 14.07 7.05
C ASN A 260 8.82 15.15 7.00
N SER A 261 9.90 14.99 7.77
CA SER A 261 11.03 15.93 7.77
C SER A 261 11.93 15.72 6.55
N THR A 262 11.34 15.73 5.36
CA THR A 262 11.95 15.37 4.07
C THR A 262 12.33 16.59 3.22
N ALA A 263 12.32 17.80 3.81
CA ALA A 263 12.73 19.02 3.13
C ALA A 263 14.16 18.87 2.59
N GLY A 264 14.31 18.87 1.26
CA GLY A 264 15.58 18.77 0.57
C GLY A 264 15.74 19.91 -0.42
N ALA A 265 16.94 20.51 -0.48
CA ALA A 265 17.27 21.43 -1.56
C ALA A 265 17.40 20.66 -2.87
N TYR A 266 16.73 21.17 -3.91
CA TYR A 266 16.84 20.72 -5.29
C TYR A 266 16.69 21.95 -6.20
N ASP A 267 17.11 21.82 -7.45
CA ASP A 267 17.00 22.92 -8.41
C ASP A 267 15.54 23.12 -8.84
N GLN A 268 14.91 24.18 -8.34
CA GLN A 268 13.49 24.48 -8.55
C GLN A 268 13.23 25.30 -9.82
N GLU A 269 14.28 25.83 -10.45
CA GLU A 269 14.15 26.72 -11.61
C GLU A 269 14.34 25.96 -12.95
N GLU A 270 14.75 24.70 -12.87
CA GLU A 270 15.05 23.88 -14.04
C GLU A 270 13.82 23.19 -14.63
N THR A 271 13.92 22.87 -15.92
CA THR A 271 12.99 22.02 -16.64
C THR A 271 13.67 20.72 -17.06
N VAL A 272 12.87 19.69 -17.36
CA VAL A 272 13.38 18.39 -17.81
C VAL A 272 14.25 18.54 -19.07
N HIS A 273 13.77 19.30 -20.06
CA HIS A 273 14.53 19.59 -21.27
C HIS A 273 15.73 20.51 -21.01
N GLY A 274 15.66 21.41 -20.03
CA GLY A 274 16.78 22.27 -19.64
C GLY A 274 17.96 21.49 -19.07
N LEU A 275 17.69 20.50 -18.21
CA LEU A 275 18.74 19.59 -17.72
C LEU A 275 19.34 18.76 -18.86
N PHE A 276 18.52 18.27 -19.79
CA PHE A 276 19.00 17.56 -20.97
C PHE A 276 19.89 18.44 -21.86
N GLU A 277 19.53 19.70 -22.10
CA GLU A 277 20.32 20.66 -22.87
C GLU A 277 21.67 21.01 -22.20
N LYS A 278 21.76 20.95 -20.87
CA LYS A 278 23.04 21.09 -20.17
C LYS A 278 23.94 19.90 -20.47
N MET A 279 23.41 18.66 -20.41
CA MET A 279 24.18 17.47 -20.74
C MET A 279 24.58 17.45 -22.22
N ALA A 280 23.68 17.80 -23.14
CA ALA A 280 24.00 17.83 -24.57
C ALA A 280 25.05 18.87 -24.97
N ARG A 281 25.19 19.96 -24.20
CA ARG A 281 26.29 20.92 -24.38
C ARG A 281 27.61 20.43 -23.79
N ALA A 282 27.56 19.72 -22.66
CA ALA A 282 28.75 19.23 -21.96
C ALA A 282 29.33 17.97 -22.62
N TYR A 283 28.48 17.09 -23.13
CA TYR A 283 28.83 15.76 -23.64
C TYR A 283 28.13 15.46 -24.98
N PRO A 284 28.31 16.28 -26.03
CA PRO A 284 27.55 16.15 -27.28
C PRO A 284 27.73 14.79 -27.96
N ASP A 285 28.94 14.22 -27.91
CA ASP A 285 29.28 12.97 -28.60
C ASP A 285 29.01 11.71 -27.75
N ALA A 286 28.57 11.87 -26.49
CA ALA A 286 28.28 10.74 -25.61
C ALA A 286 26.98 10.01 -26.04
N PRO A 287 26.92 8.68 -25.90
CA PRO A 287 25.70 7.92 -26.21
C PRO A 287 24.55 8.34 -25.29
N ALA A 288 23.39 8.65 -25.87
CA ALA A 288 22.19 9.08 -25.14
C ALA A 288 21.12 7.98 -25.18
N ALA A 289 20.64 7.64 -26.38
CA ALA A 289 19.56 6.69 -26.60
C ALA A 289 20.05 5.55 -27.50
N ILE A 290 20.05 4.34 -26.97
CA ILE A 290 20.53 3.12 -27.62
C ILE A 290 19.33 2.30 -28.06
N PHE A 291 19.30 1.92 -29.33
CA PHE A 291 18.35 1.02 -29.96
C PHE A 291 19.12 -0.13 -30.59
N ASP A 292 18.41 -1.12 -31.14
CA ASP A 292 19.04 -2.35 -31.66
C ASP A 292 20.13 -2.11 -32.72
N THR A 293 19.89 -1.20 -33.67
CA THR A 293 20.82 -0.91 -34.78
C THR A 293 21.33 0.53 -34.80
N GLN A 294 20.85 1.37 -33.88
CA GLN A 294 21.10 2.80 -33.89
C GLN A 294 21.37 3.30 -32.47
N THR A 295 22.37 4.17 -32.35
CA THR A 295 22.62 4.95 -31.13
C THR A 295 22.57 6.41 -31.51
N LEU A 296 21.75 7.20 -30.81
CA LEU A 296 21.79 8.65 -30.89
C LEU A 296 22.70 9.17 -29.79
N CYS A 297 23.62 10.07 -30.14
CA CYS A 297 24.35 10.82 -29.13
C CYS A 297 23.49 11.98 -28.57
N TYR A 298 23.92 12.55 -27.45
CA TYR A 298 23.21 13.68 -26.84
C TYR A 298 23.06 14.87 -27.79
N GLY A 299 24.09 15.18 -28.57
CA GLY A 299 24.09 16.27 -29.54
C GLY A 299 23.06 16.06 -30.65
N GLU A 300 23.07 14.88 -31.30
CA GLU A 300 22.13 14.50 -32.35
C GLU A 300 20.68 14.51 -31.86
N LEU A 301 20.43 13.93 -30.68
CA LEU A 301 19.10 13.89 -30.08
C LEU A 301 18.62 15.30 -29.75
N ASN A 302 19.48 16.15 -29.18
CA ASN A 302 19.15 17.54 -28.85
C ASN A 302 18.86 18.37 -30.10
N GLU A 303 19.63 18.19 -31.18
CA GLU A 303 19.46 18.89 -32.44
C GLU A 303 18.13 18.52 -33.11
N LYS A 304 17.86 17.21 -33.28
CA LYS A 304 16.61 16.72 -33.87
C LYS A 304 15.39 17.16 -33.08
N ALA A 305 15.45 17.06 -31.75
CA ALA A 305 14.38 17.53 -30.88
C ALA A 305 14.17 19.05 -30.98
N GLY A 306 15.25 19.83 -31.13
CA GLY A 306 15.17 21.29 -31.33
C GLY A 306 14.54 21.69 -32.66
N GLN A 307 14.87 20.99 -33.76
CA GLN A 307 14.28 21.23 -35.08
C GLN A 307 12.77 20.95 -35.07
N LEU A 308 12.35 19.80 -34.52
CA LEU A 308 10.94 19.47 -34.38
C LEU A 308 10.22 20.44 -33.43
N ALA A 309 10.83 20.81 -32.31
CA ALA A 309 10.26 21.78 -31.38
C ALA A 309 9.94 23.13 -32.04
N ARG A 310 10.77 23.57 -33.00
CA ARG A 310 10.54 24.79 -33.77
C ARG A 310 9.26 24.67 -34.61
N VAL A 311 9.04 23.54 -35.26
CA VAL A 311 7.81 23.24 -36.01
C VAL A 311 6.61 23.21 -35.08
N LEU A 312 6.73 22.58 -33.91
CA LEU A 312 5.65 22.54 -32.92
C LEU A 312 5.27 23.96 -32.45
N ARG A 313 6.25 24.84 -32.23
CA ARG A 313 5.99 26.24 -31.88
C ARG A 313 5.28 27.02 -32.99
N THR A 314 5.67 26.83 -34.27
CA THR A 314 4.96 27.50 -35.38
C THR A 314 3.52 27.01 -35.53
N LYS A 315 3.22 25.80 -35.04
CA LYS A 315 1.87 25.22 -34.94
C LYS A 315 1.14 25.58 -33.64
N GLY A 316 1.72 26.43 -32.80
CA GLY A 316 1.06 27.01 -31.64
C GLY A 316 1.25 26.24 -30.32
N VAL A 317 2.20 25.30 -30.24
CA VAL A 317 2.58 24.67 -28.97
C VAL A 317 3.25 25.71 -28.07
N GLY A 318 2.82 25.75 -26.82
CA GLY A 318 3.36 26.61 -25.77
C GLY A 318 3.06 26.03 -24.38
N PRO A 319 3.30 26.81 -23.31
CA PRO A 319 3.13 26.35 -21.94
C PRO A 319 1.73 25.78 -21.65
N ASP A 320 1.70 24.70 -20.87
CA ASP A 320 0.50 23.98 -20.44
C ASP A 320 -0.38 23.42 -21.58
N GLN A 321 0.12 23.38 -22.82
CA GLN A 321 -0.59 22.76 -23.95
C GLN A 321 -0.23 21.28 -24.08
N PRO A 322 -1.21 20.35 -23.93
CA PRO A 322 -0.98 18.95 -24.20
C PRO A 322 -0.78 18.69 -25.70
N VAL A 323 0.25 17.91 -26.03
CA VAL A 323 0.49 17.38 -27.38
C VAL A 323 0.46 15.87 -27.30
N GLY A 324 -0.47 15.26 -28.04
CA GLY A 324 -0.57 13.81 -28.14
C GLY A 324 0.67 13.25 -28.84
N ILE A 325 1.19 12.14 -28.34
CA ILE A 325 2.23 11.35 -29.01
C ILE A 325 1.86 9.87 -28.97
N MET A 326 1.69 9.28 -30.14
CA MET A 326 1.20 7.91 -30.35
C MET A 326 2.18 7.15 -31.23
N THR A 327 3.09 6.42 -30.61
CA THR A 327 4.12 5.62 -31.28
C THR A 327 4.56 4.48 -30.38
N ASP A 328 5.12 3.43 -30.98
CA ASP A 328 5.92 2.44 -30.27
C ASP A 328 7.28 3.02 -29.87
N ARG A 329 8.02 2.28 -29.03
CA ARG A 329 9.40 2.62 -28.65
C ARG A 329 10.28 2.69 -29.90
N SER A 330 10.80 3.90 -30.17
CA SER A 330 11.67 4.19 -31.30
C SER A 330 12.47 5.47 -31.08
N PRO A 331 13.47 5.78 -31.94
CA PRO A 331 14.17 7.06 -31.90
C PRO A 331 13.21 8.25 -31.97
N GLU A 332 12.20 8.15 -32.84
CA GLU A 332 11.16 9.17 -33.03
C GLU A 332 10.37 9.46 -31.75
N MET A 333 10.13 8.45 -30.91
CA MET A 333 9.43 8.62 -29.63
C MET A 333 10.17 9.60 -28.71
N ILE A 334 11.46 9.35 -28.43
CA ILE A 334 12.22 10.20 -27.51
C ILE A 334 12.52 11.57 -28.11
N ILE A 335 12.75 11.65 -29.44
CA ILE A 335 12.87 12.92 -30.16
C ILE A 335 11.57 13.73 -30.02
N GLY A 336 10.41 13.11 -30.25
CA GLY A 336 9.10 13.74 -30.17
C GLY A 336 8.77 14.23 -28.76
N ILE A 337 9.03 13.41 -27.73
CA ILE A 337 8.84 13.80 -26.33
C ILE A 337 9.69 15.03 -25.99
N LEU A 338 11.01 14.99 -26.28
CA LEU A 338 11.89 16.12 -26.00
C LEU A 338 11.51 17.36 -26.82
N ALA A 339 11.05 17.19 -28.05
CA ALA A 339 10.58 18.29 -28.89
C ALA A 339 9.34 18.98 -28.33
N ILE A 340 8.37 18.21 -27.82
CA ILE A 340 7.17 18.76 -27.15
C ILE A 340 7.59 19.61 -25.94
N LEU A 341 8.47 19.05 -25.09
CA LEU A 341 8.97 19.75 -23.90
C LEU A 341 9.74 21.02 -24.26
N LYS A 342 10.61 20.96 -25.28
CA LYS A 342 11.36 22.12 -25.79
C LYS A 342 10.45 23.17 -26.43
N ALA A 343 9.36 22.75 -27.08
CA ALA A 343 8.36 23.67 -27.61
C ALA A 343 7.62 24.40 -26.47
N GLY A 344 7.62 23.83 -25.27
CA GLY A 344 6.99 24.34 -24.06
C GLY A 344 5.71 23.60 -23.69
N GLY A 345 5.29 22.61 -24.49
CA GLY A 345 4.09 21.82 -24.23
C GLY A 345 4.33 20.65 -23.28
N ALA A 346 3.24 19.98 -22.93
CA ALA A 346 3.25 18.75 -22.14
C ALA A 346 2.97 17.54 -23.04
N TYR A 347 3.77 16.48 -22.93
CA TYR A 347 3.50 15.30 -23.74
C TYR A 347 2.35 14.48 -23.14
N LEU A 348 1.45 14.02 -24.00
CA LEU A 348 0.37 13.11 -23.68
C LEU A 348 0.65 11.78 -24.38
N PRO A 349 1.19 10.76 -23.67
CA PRO A 349 1.51 9.47 -24.25
C PRO A 349 0.24 8.68 -24.53
N ILE A 350 0.13 8.14 -25.74
CA ILE A 350 -0.99 7.32 -26.20
C ILE A 350 -0.43 6.01 -26.75
N ASP A 351 -0.88 4.89 -26.20
CA ASP A 351 -0.54 3.56 -26.70
C ASP A 351 -1.29 3.30 -28.02
N PRO A 352 -0.60 3.01 -29.13
CA PRO A 352 -1.23 2.68 -30.41
C PRO A 352 -2.16 1.46 -30.35
N GLY A 353 -1.95 0.55 -29.38
CA GLY A 353 -2.76 -0.63 -29.13
C GLY A 353 -4.09 -0.36 -28.42
N TYR A 354 -4.37 0.88 -28.01
CA TYR A 354 -5.66 1.23 -27.40
C TYR A 354 -6.81 1.19 -28.42
N PRO A 355 -8.04 0.86 -27.97
CA PRO A 355 -9.23 1.00 -28.81
C PRO A 355 -9.39 2.43 -29.34
N LYS A 356 -9.87 2.58 -30.59
CA LYS A 356 -10.02 3.89 -31.24
C LYS A 356 -10.88 4.86 -30.42
N GLU A 357 -11.93 4.36 -29.78
CA GLU A 357 -12.82 5.15 -28.93
C GLU A 357 -12.07 5.69 -27.70
N ARG A 358 -11.16 4.90 -27.14
CA ARG A 358 -10.31 5.33 -26.04
C ARG A 358 -9.34 6.42 -26.50
N ILE A 359 -8.65 6.22 -27.63
CA ILE A 359 -7.75 7.23 -28.21
C ILE A 359 -8.50 8.55 -28.47
N ALA A 360 -9.68 8.47 -29.08
CA ALA A 360 -10.54 9.62 -29.35
C ALA A 360 -10.91 10.37 -28.07
N TYR A 361 -11.31 9.62 -27.02
CA TYR A 361 -11.63 10.19 -25.71
C TYR A 361 -10.43 10.91 -25.10
N LEU A 362 -9.24 10.29 -25.10
CA LEU A 362 -8.03 10.92 -24.54
C LEU A 362 -7.69 12.23 -25.24
N LEU A 363 -7.78 12.26 -26.58
CA LEU A 363 -7.50 13.45 -27.37
C LEU A 363 -8.55 14.55 -27.15
N GLN A 364 -9.82 14.16 -27.04
CA GLN A 364 -10.92 15.11 -26.80
C GLN A 364 -10.85 15.71 -25.39
N ASP A 365 -10.69 14.88 -24.35
CA ASP A 365 -10.66 15.29 -22.95
C ASP A 365 -9.44 16.17 -22.64
N SER A 366 -8.27 15.82 -23.17
CA SER A 366 -7.04 16.60 -23.04
C SER A 366 -7.03 17.90 -23.84
N GLN A 367 -7.99 18.08 -24.77
CA GLN A 367 -8.03 19.20 -25.71
C GLN A 367 -6.76 19.32 -26.58
N ALA A 368 -6.03 18.22 -26.77
CA ALA A 368 -4.84 18.20 -27.61
C ALA A 368 -5.20 18.63 -29.05
N ARG A 369 -4.43 19.58 -29.59
CA ARG A 369 -4.61 20.09 -30.96
C ARG A 369 -3.65 19.48 -31.97
N LEU A 370 -2.56 18.91 -31.47
CA LEU A 370 -1.55 18.22 -32.25
C LEU A 370 -1.41 16.79 -31.76
N LEU A 371 -1.22 15.88 -32.71
CA LEU A 371 -0.91 14.48 -32.47
C LEU A 371 0.34 14.10 -33.28
N LEU A 372 1.39 13.66 -32.60
CA LEU A 372 2.59 13.10 -33.23
C LEU A 372 2.39 11.60 -33.38
N VAL A 373 2.58 11.07 -34.59
CA VAL A 373 2.48 9.64 -34.89
C VAL A 373 3.74 9.16 -35.59
N LYS A 374 4.00 7.85 -35.56
CA LYS A 374 5.02 7.24 -36.39
C LYS A 374 4.35 6.46 -37.53
N GLY A 375 4.62 6.84 -38.78
CA GLY A 375 4.11 6.18 -39.97
C GLY A 375 2.72 6.65 -40.40
N ALA A 376 2.10 5.91 -41.34
CA ALA A 376 0.90 6.35 -42.05
C ALA A 376 -0.26 6.74 -41.11
N LEU A 377 -0.88 7.89 -41.42
CA LEU A 377 -2.05 8.45 -40.75
C LEU A 377 -3.12 7.38 -40.51
N VAL A 378 -3.24 6.95 -39.25
CA VAL A 378 -4.35 6.09 -38.84
C VAL A 378 -5.64 6.90 -38.99
N ASP A 379 -6.64 6.33 -39.66
CA ASP A 379 -7.99 6.90 -39.71
C ASP A 379 -8.57 6.90 -38.28
N LEU A 380 -8.34 8.03 -37.61
CA LEU A 380 -8.69 8.31 -36.22
C LEU A 380 -9.66 9.49 -36.22
N PRO A 381 -10.69 9.46 -35.36
CA PRO A 381 -11.60 10.60 -35.16
C PRO A 381 -10.89 11.69 -34.32
N PHE A 382 -9.85 12.30 -34.88
CA PHE A 382 -9.11 13.41 -34.28
C PHE A 382 -9.36 14.67 -35.10
N ALA A 383 -9.87 15.71 -34.45
CA ALA A 383 -10.16 16.99 -35.10
C ALA A 383 -8.94 17.91 -35.24
N GLY A 384 -7.83 17.57 -34.58
CA GLY A 384 -6.58 18.32 -34.61
C GLY A 384 -5.69 17.96 -35.80
N GLU A 385 -4.48 18.52 -35.82
CA GLU A 385 -3.49 18.26 -36.85
C GLU A 385 -2.55 17.12 -36.42
N THR A 386 -2.35 16.16 -37.31
CA THR A 386 -1.44 15.02 -37.09
C THR A 386 -0.13 15.25 -37.83
N LEU A 387 1.00 15.02 -37.15
CA LEU A 387 2.34 15.09 -37.74
C LEU A 387 2.97 13.70 -37.72
N ASP A 388 3.45 13.27 -38.87
CA ASP A 388 4.27 12.06 -38.98
C ASP A 388 5.70 12.36 -38.56
N LEU A 389 6.18 11.68 -37.54
CA LEU A 389 7.53 11.81 -37.00
C LEU A 389 8.60 11.28 -37.97
N GLU A 390 8.23 10.49 -38.98
CA GLU A 390 9.16 9.98 -40.01
C GLU A 390 9.37 10.97 -41.16
N ASP A 391 8.61 12.07 -41.23
CA ASP A 391 8.77 13.07 -42.28
C ASP A 391 10.01 13.96 -42.02
N GLU A 392 11.00 13.81 -42.90
CA GLU A 392 12.29 14.51 -42.82
C GLU A 392 12.16 16.05 -42.91
N CYS A 393 11.05 16.59 -43.41
CA CYS A 393 10.89 18.04 -43.53
C CYS A 393 10.83 18.75 -42.18
N TRP A 394 10.49 18.04 -41.10
CA TRP A 394 10.45 18.58 -39.74
C TRP A 394 11.84 18.75 -39.10
N TYR A 395 12.86 18.08 -39.64
CA TYR A 395 14.22 18.00 -39.07
C TYR A 395 15.23 18.84 -39.87
N GLN A 396 14.80 20.03 -40.29
CA GLN A 396 15.64 20.96 -41.06
C GLN A 396 15.79 22.30 -40.33
N GLY A 397 16.88 23.01 -40.63
CA GLY A 397 17.14 24.37 -40.13
C GLY A 397 17.73 24.45 -38.72
N GLU A 398 17.71 25.65 -38.14
CA GLU A 398 18.26 25.92 -36.81
C GLU A 398 17.46 25.20 -35.71
N SER A 399 18.17 24.58 -34.77
CA SER A 399 17.64 23.82 -33.64
C SER A 399 17.59 24.61 -32.32
N ILE A 400 18.25 25.77 -32.26
CA ILE A 400 18.36 26.60 -31.05
C ILE A 400 17.07 27.39 -30.87
N LEU A 401 16.44 27.22 -29.71
CA LEU A 401 15.20 27.89 -29.34
C LEU A 401 15.38 28.64 -28.02
N GLY A 402 14.75 29.80 -27.88
CA GLY A 402 14.68 30.48 -26.58
C GLY A 402 13.80 29.72 -25.59
N VAL A 403 14.03 29.90 -24.29
CA VAL A 403 13.21 29.28 -23.22
C VAL A 403 11.76 29.76 -23.33
N THR A 404 10.80 28.85 -23.22
CA THR A 404 9.36 29.16 -23.37
C THR A 404 8.52 28.66 -22.19
N SER A 405 8.87 27.52 -21.60
CA SER A 405 8.26 26.99 -20.38
C SER A 405 9.22 27.08 -19.19
N GLY A 406 8.72 27.52 -18.04
CA GLY A 406 9.37 27.42 -16.73
C GLY A 406 8.98 26.17 -15.92
N PRO A 407 9.52 26.02 -14.69
CA PRO A 407 9.38 24.83 -13.83
C PRO A 407 7.95 24.51 -13.38
N ARG A 408 7.06 25.51 -13.35
CA ARG A 408 5.65 25.36 -12.94
C ARG A 408 4.67 25.09 -14.09
N HIS A 409 5.18 24.84 -15.29
CA HIS A 409 4.35 24.40 -16.40
C HIS A 409 4.34 22.89 -16.51
N LEU A 410 3.29 22.37 -17.15
CA LEU A 410 3.10 20.94 -17.35
C LEU A 410 4.26 20.32 -18.15
N ALA A 411 4.81 19.22 -17.62
CA ALA A 411 5.74 18.34 -18.32
C ALA A 411 4.99 17.24 -19.07
N TYR A 412 3.97 16.65 -18.45
CA TYR A 412 3.19 15.58 -19.05
C TYR A 412 1.75 15.52 -18.54
N VAL A 413 0.91 14.82 -19.31
CA VAL A 413 -0.42 14.41 -18.91
C VAL A 413 -0.54 12.90 -19.11
N ILE A 414 -0.63 12.12 -18.04
CA ILE A 414 -0.77 10.65 -18.09
C ILE A 414 -2.15 10.25 -17.59
N TYR A 415 -2.87 9.41 -18.34
CA TYR A 415 -4.22 8.98 -17.98
C TYR A 415 -4.23 7.72 -17.14
N THR A 416 -4.98 7.74 -16.04
CA THR A 416 -5.23 6.58 -15.17
C THR A 416 -6.67 6.07 -15.31
N SER A 417 -6.96 4.85 -14.85
CA SER A 417 -8.25 4.18 -15.06
C SER A 417 -9.46 4.87 -14.40
N GLY A 418 -9.25 5.81 -13.47
CA GLY A 418 -10.29 6.62 -12.84
C GLY A 418 -11.32 5.81 -12.02
N SER A 419 -11.56 6.19 -10.76
CA SER A 419 -12.54 5.52 -9.90
C SER A 419 -13.98 5.55 -10.43
N THR A 420 -14.28 6.45 -11.37
CA THR A 420 -15.59 6.62 -12.02
C THR A 420 -15.76 5.78 -13.29
N GLY A 421 -14.77 4.96 -13.66
CA GLY A 421 -14.75 4.14 -14.88
C GLY A 421 -14.39 4.91 -16.16
N GLN A 422 -14.29 6.24 -16.10
CA GLN A 422 -13.74 7.07 -17.16
C GLN A 422 -12.29 7.45 -16.85
N PRO A 423 -11.35 7.29 -17.80
CA PRO A 423 -9.96 7.66 -17.59
C PRO A 423 -9.81 9.16 -17.26
N LYS A 424 -8.88 9.49 -16.37
CA LYS A 424 -8.59 10.88 -15.96
C LYS A 424 -7.13 11.23 -16.24
N GLY A 425 -6.89 12.40 -16.85
CA GLY A 425 -5.56 12.90 -17.14
C GLY A 425 -4.92 13.52 -15.90
N VAL A 426 -3.86 12.91 -15.38
CA VAL A 426 -3.05 13.47 -14.30
C VAL A 426 -2.03 14.42 -14.91
N MET A 427 -2.14 15.70 -14.55
CA MET A 427 -1.28 16.77 -15.04
C MET A 427 -0.12 16.99 -14.08
N ILE A 428 1.11 16.84 -14.54
CA ILE A 428 2.31 16.96 -13.71
C ILE A 428 3.22 18.07 -14.24
N GLU A 429 3.62 18.97 -13.34
CA GLU A 429 4.54 20.08 -13.63
C GLU A 429 6.01 19.63 -13.67
N HIS A 430 6.85 20.38 -14.38
CA HIS A 430 8.29 20.11 -14.47
C HIS A 430 8.97 19.99 -13.11
N HIS A 431 8.71 20.91 -12.18
CA HIS A 431 9.38 20.94 -10.88
C HIS A 431 9.13 19.66 -10.06
N ALA A 432 7.98 19.02 -10.22
CA ALA A 432 7.64 17.78 -9.53
C ALA A 432 8.49 16.62 -10.07
N VAL A 433 8.66 16.55 -11.39
CA VAL A 433 9.57 15.58 -12.04
C VAL A 433 11.01 15.83 -11.60
N ILE A 434 11.47 17.08 -11.60
CA ILE A 434 12.82 17.43 -11.17
C ILE A 434 13.07 17.04 -9.71
N ASN A 435 12.11 17.30 -8.80
CA ASN A 435 12.19 16.85 -7.41
C ASN A 435 12.37 15.32 -7.32
N ARG A 436 11.54 14.57 -8.05
CA ARG A 436 11.58 13.10 -8.08
C ARG A 436 12.92 12.56 -8.61
N LEU A 437 13.46 13.15 -9.68
CA LEU A 437 14.72 12.71 -10.30
C LEU A 437 15.95 13.14 -9.49
N GLN A 438 15.98 14.35 -8.92
CA GLN A 438 17.07 14.78 -8.06
C GLN A 438 17.12 13.98 -6.74
N TRP A 439 15.97 13.60 -6.20
CA TRP A 439 15.92 12.65 -5.10
C TRP A 439 16.56 11.30 -5.48
N MET A 440 16.22 10.73 -6.65
CA MET A 440 16.87 9.48 -7.11
C MET A 440 18.36 9.67 -7.26
N GLN A 441 18.79 10.75 -7.93
CA GLN A 441 20.20 10.98 -8.18
C GLN A 441 20.99 11.14 -6.88
N LYS A 442 20.38 11.73 -5.84
CA LYS A 442 21.01 11.86 -4.52
C LYS A 442 21.09 10.53 -3.78
N ARG A 443 20.02 9.71 -3.82
CA ARG A 443 19.94 8.44 -3.07
C ARG A 443 20.63 7.28 -3.77
N TYR A 444 20.55 7.26 -5.09
CA TYR A 444 20.95 6.20 -6.02
C TYR A 444 21.71 6.81 -7.21
N PRO A 445 22.90 7.40 -7.02
CA PRO A 445 23.58 8.14 -8.09
C PRO A 445 23.77 7.28 -9.34
N LEU A 446 23.48 7.88 -10.51
CA LEU A 446 23.97 7.41 -11.80
C LEU A 446 25.23 8.19 -12.20
N THR A 447 26.08 7.51 -12.95
CA THR A 447 27.22 8.11 -13.66
C THR A 447 27.08 7.90 -15.16
N GLU A 448 27.99 8.49 -15.93
CA GLU A 448 28.09 8.32 -17.38
C GLU A 448 28.41 6.88 -17.83
N GLN A 449 28.71 5.96 -16.90
CA GLN A 449 28.87 4.53 -17.19
C GLN A 449 27.57 3.72 -17.01
N ASP A 450 26.51 4.32 -16.47
CA ASP A 450 25.26 3.63 -16.25
C ASP A 450 24.38 3.62 -17.49
N VAL A 451 23.63 2.51 -17.64
CA VAL A 451 22.67 2.30 -18.72
C VAL A 451 21.33 1.91 -18.10
N ILE A 452 20.32 2.75 -18.30
CA ILE A 452 18.94 2.47 -17.88
C ILE A 452 18.24 1.67 -18.99
N LEU A 453 17.55 0.58 -18.64
CA LEU A 453 16.66 -0.09 -19.57
C LEU A 453 15.30 0.60 -19.62
N GLN A 454 14.98 1.24 -20.75
CA GLN A 454 13.66 1.78 -21.04
C GLN A 454 12.78 0.66 -21.61
N LYS A 455 11.92 0.10 -20.76
CA LYS A 455 11.02 -1.01 -21.13
C LYS A 455 9.57 -0.75 -20.76
N THR A 456 9.32 0.13 -19.79
CA THR A 456 7.99 0.36 -19.28
C THR A 456 7.20 1.16 -20.32
N PRO A 457 5.94 0.79 -20.64
CA PRO A 457 5.14 1.56 -21.57
C PRO A 457 5.10 3.03 -21.17
N PHE A 458 5.39 3.93 -22.12
CA PHE A 458 5.49 5.37 -21.85
C PHE A 458 4.14 6.04 -21.50
N SER A 459 3.04 5.31 -21.64
CA SER A 459 1.71 5.67 -21.12
C SER A 459 1.55 5.40 -19.61
N PHE A 460 2.56 4.85 -18.96
CA PHE A 460 2.61 4.61 -17.52
C PHE A 460 3.70 5.50 -16.89
N ASP A 461 3.42 6.06 -15.73
CA ASP A 461 4.26 7.09 -15.08
C ASP A 461 5.65 6.62 -14.66
N VAL A 462 5.83 5.34 -14.33
CA VAL A 462 7.13 4.73 -14.07
C VAL A 462 8.12 4.96 -15.22
N SER A 463 7.64 5.02 -16.46
CA SER A 463 8.50 5.31 -17.62
C SER A 463 9.19 6.67 -17.53
N VAL A 464 8.65 7.64 -16.77
CA VAL A 464 9.16 9.01 -16.69
C VAL A 464 10.61 9.03 -16.23
N TRP A 465 10.98 8.27 -15.19
CA TRP A 465 12.38 8.24 -14.77
C TRP A 465 13.24 7.38 -15.70
N GLU A 466 12.69 6.35 -16.35
CA GLU A 466 13.40 5.62 -17.41
C GLU A 466 13.73 6.54 -18.60
N LEU A 467 12.85 7.50 -18.90
CA LEU A 467 12.96 8.44 -20.03
C LEU A 467 13.85 9.64 -19.76
N PHE A 468 13.96 10.11 -18.51
CA PHE A 468 14.59 11.40 -18.23
C PHE A 468 15.75 11.38 -17.23
N TRP A 469 15.89 10.34 -16.40
CA TRP A 469 16.92 10.35 -15.36
C TRP A 469 18.34 10.34 -15.94
N TRP A 470 18.58 9.53 -16.97
CA TRP A 470 19.85 9.49 -17.67
C TRP A 470 20.19 10.84 -18.32
N GLY A 471 19.17 11.54 -18.84
CA GLY A 471 19.30 12.82 -19.52
C GLY A 471 19.83 13.98 -18.65
N MET A 472 19.85 13.82 -17.32
CA MET A 472 20.41 14.82 -16.39
C MET A 472 21.77 14.42 -15.80
N THR A 473 22.32 13.26 -16.15
CA THR A 473 23.55 12.72 -15.54
C THR A 473 24.66 12.40 -16.54
N GLY A 474 24.35 12.35 -17.83
CA GLY A 474 25.29 11.89 -18.87
C GLY A 474 25.31 10.37 -19.04
N ALA A 475 24.47 9.63 -18.32
CA ALA A 475 24.21 8.20 -18.55
C ALA A 475 23.48 7.97 -19.88
N SER A 476 23.27 6.71 -20.25
CA SER A 476 22.47 6.35 -21.45
C SER A 476 21.19 5.61 -21.08
N ALA A 477 20.22 5.60 -21.99
CA ALA A 477 19.08 4.69 -21.95
C ALA A 477 19.08 3.74 -23.15
N ALA A 478 18.86 2.46 -22.88
CA ALA A 478 18.65 1.45 -23.90
C ALA A 478 17.16 1.13 -24.02
N PHE A 479 16.61 1.30 -25.22
CA PHE A 479 15.19 1.17 -25.50
C PHE A 479 14.91 -0.24 -26.00
N LEU A 480 14.22 -1.01 -25.17
CA LEU A 480 13.84 -2.38 -25.50
C LEU A 480 12.80 -2.37 -26.64
N GLY A 481 12.79 -3.40 -27.49
CA GLY A 481 11.87 -3.49 -28.62
C GLY A 481 10.40 -3.58 -28.21
N PRO A 482 9.45 -3.21 -29.09
CA PRO A 482 8.03 -3.34 -28.83
C PRO A 482 7.62 -4.81 -28.59
N GLY A 483 6.93 -5.09 -27.47
CA GLY A 483 6.46 -6.42 -27.09
C GLY A 483 7.49 -7.26 -26.32
N GLU A 484 8.77 -6.91 -26.37
CA GLU A 484 9.84 -7.62 -25.66
C GLU A 484 9.80 -7.42 -24.14
N GLU A 485 9.14 -6.37 -23.66
CA GLU A 485 8.96 -6.06 -22.23
C GLU A 485 8.18 -7.13 -21.46
N LYS A 486 7.48 -8.01 -22.18
CA LYS A 486 6.74 -9.16 -21.63
C LYS A 486 7.51 -10.47 -21.75
N ASN A 487 8.70 -10.46 -22.35
CA ASN A 487 9.55 -11.62 -22.55
C ASN A 487 10.78 -11.56 -21.63
N PRO A 488 10.79 -12.30 -20.52
CA PRO A 488 11.93 -12.37 -19.60
C PRO A 488 13.27 -12.64 -20.28
N GLN A 489 13.31 -13.53 -21.27
CA GLN A 489 14.54 -13.90 -21.96
C GLN A 489 15.09 -12.74 -22.80
N ALA A 490 14.21 -12.00 -23.48
CA ALA A 490 14.61 -10.81 -24.22
C ALA A 490 15.20 -9.74 -23.29
N ILE A 491 14.67 -9.62 -22.06
CA ILE A 491 15.21 -8.69 -21.06
C ILE A 491 16.60 -9.14 -20.60
N VAL A 492 16.82 -10.43 -20.33
CA VAL A 492 18.16 -10.96 -19.98
C VAL A 492 19.16 -10.67 -21.11
N GLU A 493 18.77 -10.95 -22.36
CA GLU A 493 19.61 -10.69 -23.53
C GLU A 493 19.90 -9.20 -23.72
N ALA A 494 18.93 -8.33 -23.46
CA ALA A 494 19.12 -6.87 -23.51
C ALA A 494 20.09 -6.38 -22.42
N VAL A 495 20.04 -6.96 -21.21
CA VAL A 495 20.98 -6.63 -20.13
C VAL A 495 22.41 -6.95 -20.54
N GLU A 496 22.65 -8.14 -21.08
CA GLU A 496 23.97 -8.54 -21.55
C GLU A 496 24.42 -7.72 -22.76
N ARG A 497 23.54 -7.53 -23.75
CA ARG A 497 23.83 -6.84 -25.02
C ARG A 497 24.23 -5.38 -24.81
N TRP A 498 23.52 -4.67 -23.94
CA TRP A 498 23.69 -3.23 -23.73
C TRP A 498 24.37 -2.87 -22.42
N GLY A 499 24.76 -3.86 -21.61
CA GLY A 499 25.39 -3.63 -20.31
C GLY A 499 24.49 -2.86 -19.36
N VAL A 500 23.19 -3.17 -19.35
CA VAL A 500 22.20 -2.48 -18.50
C VAL A 500 22.64 -2.55 -17.04
N THR A 501 22.67 -1.40 -16.37
CA THR A 501 23.03 -1.29 -14.96
C THR A 501 21.83 -1.03 -14.06
N VAL A 502 20.75 -0.47 -14.60
CA VAL A 502 19.54 -0.11 -13.86
C VAL A 502 18.28 -0.50 -14.61
N MET A 503 17.34 -1.13 -13.91
CA MET A 503 16.04 -1.49 -14.47
C MET A 503 14.92 -1.36 -13.42
N HIS A 504 13.69 -1.26 -13.91
CA HIS A 504 12.47 -1.34 -13.11
C HIS A 504 11.82 -2.72 -13.23
N PHE A 505 11.00 -3.14 -12.28
CA PHE A 505 9.97 -4.15 -12.49
C PHE A 505 8.68 -3.82 -11.72
N VAL A 506 7.55 -4.16 -12.30
CA VAL A 506 6.36 -4.45 -11.48
C VAL A 506 6.58 -5.83 -10.83
N PRO A 507 6.25 -6.04 -9.53
CA PRO A 507 6.46 -7.30 -8.84
C PRO A 507 6.01 -8.55 -9.61
N SER A 508 4.83 -8.54 -10.25
CA SER A 508 4.40 -9.63 -11.14
C SER A 508 5.40 -9.98 -12.25
N MET A 509 5.98 -8.99 -12.92
CA MET A 509 6.99 -9.20 -13.96
C MET A 509 8.37 -9.60 -13.39
N LEU A 510 8.74 -9.08 -12.20
CA LEU A 510 9.95 -9.52 -11.50
C LEU A 510 9.89 -11.03 -11.23
N HIS A 511 8.71 -11.56 -10.89
CA HIS A 511 8.54 -13.00 -10.66
C HIS A 511 8.91 -13.82 -11.89
N LEU A 512 8.33 -13.48 -13.05
CA LEU A 512 8.60 -14.14 -14.32
C LEU A 512 10.07 -13.99 -14.75
N PHE A 513 10.66 -12.82 -14.50
CA PHE A 513 12.08 -12.59 -14.76
C PHE A 513 12.98 -13.50 -13.92
N LEU A 514 12.74 -13.59 -12.61
CA LEU A 514 13.54 -14.45 -11.72
C LEU A 514 13.36 -15.94 -12.04
N GLU A 515 12.17 -16.36 -12.49
CA GLU A 515 11.95 -17.71 -13.01
C GLU A 515 12.80 -18.01 -14.23
N ALA A 516 12.85 -17.09 -15.19
CA ALA A 516 13.66 -17.25 -16.38
C ALA A 516 15.15 -17.37 -16.02
N VAL A 517 15.67 -16.44 -15.20
CA VAL A 517 17.07 -16.43 -14.76
C VAL A 517 17.49 -17.75 -14.11
N GLU A 518 16.64 -18.27 -13.21
CA GLU A 518 16.89 -19.55 -12.52
C GLU A 518 16.82 -20.74 -13.48
N SER A 519 15.92 -20.71 -14.47
CA SER A 519 15.75 -21.80 -15.43
C SER A 519 16.87 -21.91 -16.48
N THR A 520 17.50 -20.78 -16.81
CA THR A 520 18.54 -20.69 -17.84
C THR A 520 19.96 -20.55 -17.29
N GLU A 521 20.12 -20.49 -15.96
CA GLU A 521 21.41 -20.25 -15.27
C GLU A 521 22.11 -18.97 -15.80
N SER A 522 21.29 -17.93 -16.03
CA SER A 522 21.70 -16.69 -16.70
C SER A 522 22.27 -15.63 -15.74
N GLU A 523 22.57 -15.96 -14.49
CA GLU A 523 23.03 -14.96 -13.50
C GLU A 523 24.30 -14.22 -13.98
N LYS A 524 25.16 -14.89 -14.74
CA LYS A 524 26.37 -14.29 -15.31
C LYS A 524 26.08 -13.23 -16.38
N GLN A 525 25.00 -13.41 -17.15
CA GLN A 525 24.56 -12.45 -18.17
C GLN A 525 24.08 -11.13 -17.54
N LEU A 526 23.72 -11.17 -16.25
CA LEU A 526 23.22 -10.02 -15.48
C LEU A 526 24.32 -9.32 -14.66
N SER A 527 25.59 -9.64 -14.90
CA SER A 527 26.72 -9.10 -14.11
C SER A 527 26.87 -7.58 -14.13
N SER A 528 26.34 -6.90 -15.16
CA SER A 528 26.33 -5.43 -15.25
C SER A 528 25.25 -4.79 -14.37
N LEU A 529 24.24 -5.55 -13.97
CA LEU A 529 23.05 -5.05 -13.28
C LEU A 529 23.36 -4.70 -11.82
N ARG A 530 23.35 -3.40 -11.53
CA ARG A 530 23.65 -2.84 -10.21
C ARG A 530 22.41 -2.63 -9.38
N ARG A 531 21.30 -2.21 -10.01
CA ARG A 531 20.07 -1.86 -9.30
C ARG A 531 18.80 -2.31 -10.03
N VAL A 532 17.88 -2.85 -9.25
CA VAL A 532 16.51 -3.17 -9.65
C VAL A 532 15.56 -2.39 -8.77
N PHE A 533 14.76 -1.53 -9.38
CA PHE A 533 13.64 -0.86 -8.71
C PHE A 533 12.37 -1.67 -8.91
N THR A 534 11.50 -1.69 -7.91
CA THR A 534 10.18 -2.31 -7.99
C THR A 534 9.10 -1.35 -7.54
N SER A 535 7.99 -1.25 -8.27
CA SER A 535 6.80 -0.49 -7.85
C SER A 535 5.55 -0.88 -8.64
N GLY A 536 4.41 -0.33 -8.26
CA GLY A 536 3.11 -0.56 -8.93
C GLY A 536 2.29 -1.70 -8.34
N GLU A 537 2.91 -2.62 -7.59
CA GLU A 537 2.23 -3.67 -6.81
C GLU A 537 2.95 -3.89 -5.47
N ALA A 538 2.34 -4.67 -4.58
CA ALA A 538 2.98 -5.04 -3.31
C ALA A 538 4.09 -6.08 -3.54
N LEU A 539 5.36 -5.68 -3.33
CA LEU A 539 6.50 -6.60 -3.33
C LEU A 539 6.43 -7.55 -2.13
N GLN A 540 6.39 -8.85 -2.40
CA GLN A 540 6.31 -9.87 -1.35
C GLN A 540 7.69 -10.23 -0.80
N VAL A 541 7.79 -10.45 0.51
CA VAL A 541 9.06 -10.80 1.20
C VAL A 541 9.75 -12.03 0.59
N PRO A 542 9.07 -13.16 0.31
CA PRO A 542 9.72 -14.31 -0.34
C PRO A 542 10.29 -13.99 -1.72
N GLN A 543 9.62 -13.11 -2.48
CA GLN A 543 10.09 -12.67 -3.78
C GLN A 543 11.34 -11.78 -3.67
N ALA A 544 11.37 -10.85 -2.71
CA ALA A 544 12.53 -10.02 -2.43
C ALA A 544 13.74 -10.88 -2.03
N HIS A 545 13.55 -11.90 -1.17
CA HIS A 545 14.60 -12.85 -0.82
C HIS A 545 15.08 -13.68 -2.02
N ARG A 546 14.17 -14.12 -2.89
CA ARG A 546 14.52 -14.81 -4.14
C ARG A 546 15.39 -13.93 -5.05
N CYS A 547 15.02 -12.66 -5.21
CA CYS A 547 15.80 -11.69 -5.97
C CYS A 547 17.21 -11.50 -5.39
N LYS A 548 17.32 -11.24 -4.07
CA LYS A 548 18.61 -11.06 -3.40
C LYS A 548 19.50 -12.33 -3.46
N ARG A 549 18.90 -13.52 -3.54
CA ARG A 549 19.63 -14.78 -3.71
C ARG A 549 20.18 -14.96 -5.13
N LEU A 550 19.35 -14.74 -6.15
CA LEU A 550 19.75 -14.92 -7.55
C LEU A 550 20.66 -13.78 -8.05
N LEU A 551 20.40 -12.55 -7.61
CA LEU A 551 21.09 -11.34 -8.02
C LEU A 551 21.89 -10.73 -6.84
N SER A 552 22.82 -11.51 -6.29
CA SER A 552 23.52 -11.16 -5.04
C SER A 552 24.34 -9.87 -5.06
N GLN A 553 24.69 -9.37 -6.26
CA GLN A 553 25.45 -8.13 -6.45
C GLN A 553 24.57 -6.94 -6.84
N THR A 554 23.24 -7.13 -6.89
CA THR A 554 22.27 -6.14 -7.34
C THR A 554 21.46 -5.64 -6.16
N GLU A 555 21.38 -4.32 -5.98
CA GLU A 555 20.49 -3.72 -4.99
C GLU A 555 19.05 -3.81 -5.47
N LEU A 556 18.15 -4.31 -4.62
CA LEU A 556 16.71 -4.32 -4.86
C LEU A 556 16.07 -3.21 -4.05
N VAL A 557 15.36 -2.31 -4.71
CA VAL A 557 14.68 -1.18 -4.07
C VAL A 557 13.19 -1.29 -4.33
N ASN A 558 12.38 -1.26 -3.27
CA ASN A 558 10.94 -1.15 -3.34
C ASN A 558 10.52 0.31 -3.30
N LEU A 559 9.71 0.74 -4.25
CA LEU A 559 9.18 2.09 -4.37
C LEU A 559 7.65 2.02 -4.38
N TYR A 560 7.02 3.08 -3.90
CA TYR A 560 5.58 3.24 -3.96
C TYR A 560 5.22 4.69 -4.25
N GLY A 561 4.30 4.90 -5.19
CA GLY A 561 3.49 6.10 -5.26
C GLY A 561 2.38 6.00 -6.31
N PRO A 562 1.34 6.82 -6.15
CA PRO A 562 0.32 7.00 -7.18
C PRO A 562 0.80 8.01 -8.24
N THR A 563 0.20 7.94 -9.43
CA THR A 563 0.51 8.86 -10.54
C THR A 563 0.33 10.33 -10.17
N GLU A 564 -0.68 10.63 -9.34
CA GLU A 564 -0.98 11.96 -8.81
C GLU A 564 0.14 12.57 -7.97
N ALA A 565 1.10 11.78 -7.50
CA ALA A 565 2.21 12.23 -6.67
C ALA A 565 3.56 12.22 -7.38
N THR A 566 3.55 12.12 -8.73
CA THR A 566 4.76 12.06 -9.57
C THR A 566 5.57 10.78 -9.34
N VAL A 567 5.04 9.68 -9.86
CA VAL A 567 5.68 8.36 -9.96
C VAL A 567 5.82 7.62 -8.62
N ASP A 568 6.70 8.06 -7.72
CA ASP A 568 6.88 7.42 -6.41
C ASP A 568 7.10 8.44 -5.29
N VAL A 569 6.59 8.17 -4.09
CA VAL A 569 6.66 9.04 -2.89
C VAL A 569 7.35 8.42 -1.69
N SER A 570 7.53 7.10 -1.68
CA SER A 570 8.20 6.37 -0.61
C SER A 570 9.07 5.25 -1.16
N PHE A 571 10.08 4.85 -0.38
CA PHE A 571 11.05 3.84 -0.78
C PHE A 571 11.44 2.94 0.41
N HIS A 572 11.96 1.76 0.10
CA HIS A 572 12.57 0.83 1.04
C HIS A 572 13.65 0.00 0.31
N ASP A 573 14.83 -0.14 0.89
CA ASP A 573 15.98 -0.89 0.33
C ASP A 573 16.07 -2.36 0.82
#